data_AF-A0A919ATU5-F1
#
_entry.id   AF-A0A919ATU5-F1
#
_cell.length_a   1.000
_cell.length_b   1.000
_cell.length_c   1.000
_cell.angle_alpha   90.00
_cell.angle_beta   90.00
_cell.angle_gamma   90.00
#
_symmetry.space_group_name_H-M   'P 1'
#
loop_
_entity.id
_entity.type
_entity.pdbx_description
1 polymer ?
#
loop_
_entity_poly.entity_id
_entity_poly.type
_entity_poly.pdbx_seq_one_letter_code
_entity_poly.pdbx_strand_id
1 'polypeptide(L)'
;MSRLDGIIRLYKWELDEKRRELVDLQEQVDRVQEQIEMLHQEVEDQKQHAATEAGLTTMGAYLEGVRKREQMLRSELRKREEAVAKQQERVSEAFSELKTYEIARDKEKARQVAKVAKVEQAEFDEQGLRRSSQRDASQHPQRKR
;
A
#
# COMPACT_ATOMS: atom_id res chain seq x y z
N MET A 1 -24.45 5.84 -1.86
CA MET A 1 -23.15 5.14 -1.78
C MET A 1 -23.42 3.65 -1.80
N SER A 2 -22.70 2.88 -2.61
CA SER A 2 -22.81 1.40 -2.60
C SER A 2 -22.21 0.86 -1.29
N ARG A 3 -22.71 -0.30 -0.82
CA ARG A 3 -22.13 -1.03 0.32
C ARG A 3 -20.63 -1.30 0.09
N LEU A 4 -20.23 -1.54 -1.16
CA LEU A 4 -18.81 -1.74 -1.53
C LEU A 4 -17.97 -0.48 -1.36
N ASP A 5 -18.52 0.73 -1.56
CA ASP A 5 -17.78 1.97 -1.40
C ASP A 5 -17.37 2.21 0.06
N GLY A 6 -18.25 1.82 1.00
CA GLY A 6 -17.95 1.87 2.43
C GLY A 6 -16.83 0.91 2.83
N ILE A 7 -16.90 -0.33 2.32
CA ILE A 7 -15.86 -1.35 2.54
C ILE A 7 -14.52 -0.88 1.96
N ILE A 8 -14.50 -0.41 0.71
CA ILE A 8 -13.28 0.11 0.08
C ILE A 8 -12.65 1.24 0.90
N ARG A 9 -13.46 2.14 1.47
CA ARG A 9 -12.94 3.21 2.33
C ARG A 9 -12.28 2.67 3.60
N LEU A 10 -12.88 1.67 4.23
CA LEU A 10 -12.30 1.00 5.40
C LEU A 10 -10.94 0.38 5.05
N TYR A 11 -10.88 -0.41 3.98
CA TYR A 11 -9.64 -1.07 3.55
C TYR A 11 -8.54 -0.09 3.09
N LYS A 12 -8.93 1.08 2.54
CA LYS A 12 -7.95 2.16 2.26
C LYS A 12 -7.34 2.71 3.54
N TRP A 13 -8.19 2.98 4.54
CA TRP A 13 -7.72 3.43 5.83
C TRP A 13 -6.81 2.39 6.51
N GLU A 14 -7.18 1.11 6.46
CA GLU A 14 -6.35 0.03 6.99
C GLU A 14 -5.00 -0.07 6.27
N LEU A 15 -4.96 0.03 4.94
CA LEU A 15 -3.71 0.05 4.17
C LEU A 15 -2.83 1.25 4.56
N ASP A 16 -3.43 2.43 4.72
CA ASP A 16 -2.70 3.64 5.12
C ASP A 16 -2.13 3.49 6.53
N GLU A 17 -2.86 2.87 7.46
CA GLU A 17 -2.39 2.57 8.81
C GLU A 17 -1.20 1.60 8.79
N LYS A 18 -1.29 0.52 7.99
CA LYS A 18 -0.18 -0.44 7.85
C LYS A 18 1.07 0.19 7.25
N ARG A 19 0.91 1.15 6.33
CA ARG A 19 2.01 1.93 5.76
C ARG A 19 2.64 2.87 6.77
N ARG A 20 1.83 3.52 7.63
CA ARG A 20 2.35 4.35 8.73
C ARG A 20 3.18 3.50 9.69
N GLU A 21 2.65 2.36 10.12
CA GLU A 21 3.39 1.39 10.95
C GLU A 21 4.72 0.96 10.29
N LEU A 22 4.74 0.78 8.97
CA LEU A 22 5.97 0.42 8.23
C LEU A 22 7.00 1.56 8.24
N VAL A 23 6.57 2.80 8.02
CA VAL A 23 7.44 3.98 8.09
C VAL A 23 8.02 4.12 9.49
N ASP A 24 7.19 4.02 10.52
CA ASP A 24 7.64 4.12 11.91
C ASP A 24 8.71 3.07 12.22
N LEU A 25 8.53 1.82 11.77
CA LEU A 25 9.52 0.74 11.92
C LEU A 25 10.83 1.04 11.19
N GLN A 26 10.75 1.57 9.96
CA GLN A 26 11.92 1.92 9.16
C GLN A 26 12.72 3.04 9.84
N GLU A 27 12.04 4.06 10.39
CA GLU A 27 12.72 5.11 11.17
C GLU A 27 13.42 4.55 12.41
N GLN A 28 12.89 3.48 13.03
CA GLN A 28 13.60 2.84 14.14
C GLN A 28 14.85 2.09 13.69
N VAL A 29 14.83 1.50 12.48
CA VAL A 29 16.00 0.86 11.87
C VAL A 29 17.08 1.92 11.65
N ASP A 30 16.72 3.04 11.03
CA ASP A 30 17.64 4.13 10.71
C ASP A 30 18.28 4.68 12.00
N ARG A 31 17.49 4.92 13.06
CA ARG A 31 18.02 5.35 14.37
C ARG A 31 19.05 4.39 14.98
N VAL A 32 18.88 3.09 14.81
CA VAL A 32 19.85 2.10 15.35
C VAL A 32 21.11 2.08 14.50
N GLN A 33 20.99 2.25 13.18
CA GLN A 33 22.14 2.37 12.29
C GLN A 33 22.97 3.61 12.63
N GLU A 34 22.32 4.76 12.83
CA GLU A 34 22.98 5.99 13.31
C GLU A 34 23.70 5.77 14.65
N GLN A 35 23.08 5.04 15.59
CA GLN A 35 23.73 4.71 16.86
C GLN A 35 24.99 3.84 16.70
N ILE A 36 25.00 2.93 15.73
CA ILE A 36 26.18 2.11 15.42
C ILE A 36 27.27 3.00 14.80
N GLU A 37 26.91 3.88 13.87
CA GLU A 37 27.85 4.81 13.24
C GLU A 37 28.49 5.77 14.25
N MET A 38 27.69 6.38 15.13
CA MET A 38 28.18 7.23 16.21
C MET A 38 29.13 6.46 17.15
N LEU A 39 28.81 5.21 17.47
CA LEU A 39 29.68 4.37 18.29
C LEU A 39 31.03 4.11 17.61
N HIS A 40 31.04 3.92 16.29
CA HIS A 40 32.29 3.75 15.54
C HIS A 40 33.10 5.05 15.47
N GLN A 41 32.45 6.20 15.30
CA GLN A 41 33.11 7.51 15.35
C GLN A 41 33.76 7.75 16.72
N GLU A 42 33.03 7.50 17.81
CA GLU A 42 33.53 7.63 19.18
C GLU A 42 34.80 6.79 19.40
N VAL A 43 34.84 5.56 18.88
CA VAL A 43 36.01 4.68 18.97
C VAL A 43 37.21 5.23 18.22
N GLU A 44 37.02 5.78 17.02
CA GLU A 44 38.12 6.34 16.24
C GLU A 44 38.70 7.60 16.89
N ASP A 45 37.84 8.48 17.43
CA ASP A 45 38.27 9.65 18.21
C ASP A 45 39.06 9.22 19.45
N GLN A 46 38.56 8.23 20.20
CA GLN A 46 39.22 7.69 21.40
C GLN A 46 40.61 7.12 21.07
N LYS A 47 40.76 6.43 19.93
CA LYS A 47 42.05 5.88 19.47
C LYS A 47 43.06 6.98 19.15
N GLN A 48 42.64 8.07 18.52
CA GLN A 48 43.54 9.19 18.18
C GLN A 48 44.12 9.86 19.43
N HIS A 49 43.38 9.87 20.55
CA HIS A 49 43.80 10.50 21.80
C HIS A 49 44.63 9.60 22.72
N ALA A 50 44.66 8.28 22.49
CA ALA A 50 45.37 7.32 23.34
C ALA A 50 46.88 7.22 22.98
N ALA A 51 47.65 8.26 23.27
CA ALA A 51 49.08 8.35 22.92
C ALA A 51 50.07 7.80 23.99
N THR A 52 49.60 7.18 25.08
CA THR A 52 50.46 6.73 26.21
C THR A 52 50.25 5.25 26.57
N GLU A 53 51.27 4.59 27.14
CA GLU A 53 51.22 3.17 27.56
C GLU A 53 50.12 2.88 28.59
N ALA A 54 49.84 3.80 29.53
CA ALA A 54 48.71 3.67 30.46
C ALA A 54 47.34 3.80 29.76
N GLY A 55 47.30 4.56 28.66
CA GLY A 55 46.13 4.67 27.77
C GLY A 55 45.84 3.37 27.01
N LEU A 56 46.87 2.57 26.68
CA LEU A 56 46.71 1.31 25.93
C LEU A 56 45.99 0.22 26.75
N THR A 57 46.30 0.06 28.03
CA THR A 57 45.61 -0.93 28.88
C THR A 57 44.15 -0.55 29.16
N THR A 58 43.88 0.73 29.43
CA THR A 58 42.52 1.25 29.64
C THR A 58 41.69 1.21 28.35
N MET A 59 42.32 1.40 27.19
CA MET A 59 41.71 1.24 25.87
C MET A 59 41.22 -0.20 25.63
N GLY A 60 41.95 -1.22 26.10
CA GLY A 60 41.55 -2.62 25.94
C GLY A 60 40.16 -2.94 26.54
N ALA A 61 39.94 -2.52 27.79
CA ALA A 61 38.67 -2.70 28.48
C ALA A 61 37.54 -1.86 27.85
N TYR A 62 37.85 -0.63 27.43
CA TYR A 62 36.91 0.23 26.70
C TYR A 62 36.44 -0.43 25.39
N LEU A 63 37.38 -0.91 24.56
CA LEU A 63 37.07 -1.57 23.29
C LEU A 63 36.25 -2.84 23.47
N GLU A 64 36.45 -3.59 24.55
CA GLU A 64 35.57 -4.74 24.87
C GLU A 64 34.14 -4.29 25.20
N GLY A 65 33.98 -3.21 25.98
CA GLY A 65 32.67 -2.61 26.25
C GLY A 65 31.97 -2.13 24.98
N VAL A 66 32.70 -1.46 24.09
CA VAL A 66 32.18 -1.02 22.79
C VAL A 66 31.74 -2.22 21.94
N ARG A 67 32.55 -3.28 21.84
CA ARG A 67 32.17 -4.50 21.11
C ARG A 67 30.88 -5.12 21.64
N LYS A 68 30.70 -5.18 22.96
CA LYS A 68 29.44 -5.67 23.57
C LYS A 68 28.27 -4.78 23.20
N ARG A 69 28.43 -3.46 23.25
CA ARG A 69 27.40 -2.49 22.86
C ARG A 69 27.04 -2.60 21.37
N GLU A 70 28.02 -2.72 20.50
CA GLU A 70 27.81 -2.92 19.07
C GLU A 70 27.05 -4.23 18.79
N GLN A 71 27.40 -5.33 19.46
CA GLN A 71 26.68 -6.59 19.32
C GLN A 71 25.22 -6.48 19.75
N MET A 72 24.94 -5.75 20.84
CA MET A 72 23.57 -5.48 21.28
C MET A 72 22.80 -4.67 20.22
N LEU A 73 23.37 -3.56 19.72
CA LEU A 73 22.75 -2.73 18.69
C LEU A 73 22.51 -3.51 17.40
N ARG A 74 23.46 -4.33 16.95
CA ARG A 74 23.29 -5.19 15.76
C ARG A 74 22.21 -6.24 15.95
N SER A 75 22.08 -6.80 17.15
CA SER A 75 20.98 -7.72 17.47
C SER A 75 19.64 -7.00 17.43
N GLU A 76 19.57 -5.78 17.95
CA GLU A 76 18.38 -4.92 17.90
C GLU A 76 18.00 -4.56 16.46
N LEU A 77 18.98 -4.16 15.65
CA LEU A 77 18.83 -3.84 14.24
C LEU A 77 18.21 -5.02 13.49
N ARG A 78 18.79 -6.21 13.63
CA ARG A 78 18.28 -7.42 12.97
C ARG A 78 16.82 -7.71 13.33
N LYS A 79 16.45 -7.58 14.61
CA LYS A 79 15.05 -7.80 15.05
C LYS A 79 14.10 -6.80 14.41
N ARG A 80 14.53 -5.55 14.24
CA ARG A 80 13.73 -4.51 13.59
C ARG A 80 13.62 -4.72 12.09
N GLU A 81 14.70 -5.12 11.42
CA GLU A 81 14.68 -5.48 10.00
C GLU A 81 13.72 -6.66 9.74
N GLU A 82 13.73 -7.68 10.62
CA GLU A 82 12.75 -8.78 10.57
C GLU A 82 11.30 -8.27 10.76
N ALA A 83 11.09 -7.30 11.66
CA ALA A 83 9.77 -6.67 11.85
C ALA A 83 9.34 -5.84 10.63
N VAL A 84 10.26 -5.11 9.98
CA VAL A 84 10.02 -4.38 8.74
C VAL A 84 9.59 -5.34 7.64
N ALA A 85 10.32 -6.45 7.44
CA ALA A 85 9.98 -7.44 6.43
C ALA A 85 8.56 -8.01 6.65
N LYS A 86 8.24 -8.37 7.89
CA LYS A 86 6.88 -8.83 8.25
C LYS A 86 5.82 -7.76 8.02
N GLN A 87 6.13 -6.49 8.29
CA GLN A 87 5.19 -5.40 8.06
C GLN A 87 4.97 -5.12 6.57
N GLN A 88 6.01 -5.27 5.73
CA GLN A 88 5.89 -5.20 4.28
C GLN A 88 4.94 -6.27 3.73
N GLU A 89 5.01 -7.50 4.26
CA GLU A 89 4.05 -8.57 3.94
C GLU A 89 2.62 -8.14 4.28
N ARG A 90 2.38 -7.61 5.48
CA ARG A 90 1.06 -7.12 5.91
C ARG A 90 0.53 -5.98 5.02
N VAL A 91 1.40 -5.07 4.58
CA VAL A 91 1.04 -4.01 3.63
C VAL A 91 0.63 -4.61 2.27
N SER A 92 1.36 -5.62 1.80
CA SER A 92 1.07 -6.33 0.55
C SER A 92 -0.27 -7.06 0.60
N GLU A 93 -0.55 -7.74 1.71
CA GLU A 93 -1.83 -8.42 1.98
C GLU A 93 -2.99 -7.41 1.97
N ALA A 94 -2.90 -6.33 2.76
CA ALA A 94 -3.93 -5.29 2.82
C ALA A 94 -4.18 -4.63 1.45
N PHE A 95 -3.13 -4.41 0.67
CA PHE A 95 -3.26 -3.89 -0.69
C PHE A 95 -4.00 -4.86 -1.61
N SER A 96 -3.70 -6.15 -1.52
CA SER A 96 -4.36 -7.21 -2.32
C SER A 96 -5.85 -7.33 -1.98
N GLU A 97 -6.19 -7.26 -0.70
CA GLU A 97 -7.58 -7.25 -0.22
C GLU A 97 -8.34 -6.02 -0.73
N LEU A 98 -7.77 -4.82 -0.55
CA LEU A 98 -8.34 -3.59 -1.10
C LEU A 98 -8.61 -3.73 -2.61
N LYS A 99 -7.64 -4.27 -3.36
CA LYS A 99 -7.77 -4.39 -4.81
C LYS A 99 -8.89 -5.33 -5.22
N THR A 100 -9.12 -6.39 -4.45
CA THR A 100 -10.22 -7.33 -4.66
C THR A 100 -11.57 -6.62 -4.59
N TYR A 101 -11.78 -5.77 -3.57
CA TYR A 101 -13.01 -5.01 -3.43
C TYR A 101 -13.18 -3.93 -4.51
N GLU A 102 -12.11 -3.24 -4.89
CA GLU A 102 -12.14 -2.28 -6.00
C GLU A 102 -12.57 -2.94 -7.32
N ILE A 103 -12.00 -4.11 -7.65
CA ILE A 103 -12.38 -4.87 -8.84
C ILE A 103 -13.85 -5.32 -8.76
N ALA A 104 -14.32 -5.76 -7.59
CA ALA A 104 -15.71 -6.15 -7.40
C ALA A 104 -16.68 -4.97 -7.66
N ARG A 105 -16.36 -3.78 -7.12
CA ARG A 105 -17.13 -2.56 -7.36
C ARG A 105 -17.15 -2.18 -8.84
N ASP A 106 -16.01 -2.25 -9.51
CA ASP A 106 -15.91 -1.88 -10.92
C ASP A 106 -16.72 -2.83 -11.80
N LYS A 107 -16.72 -4.13 -11.49
CA LYS A 107 -17.59 -5.13 -12.14
C LYS A 107 -19.07 -4.90 -11.84
N GLU A 108 -19.44 -4.44 -10.66
CA GLU A 108 -20.83 -4.07 -10.34
C GLU A 108 -21.26 -2.86 -11.16
N LYS A 109 -20.44 -1.81 -11.18
CA LYS A 109 -20.69 -0.59 -11.95
C LYS A 109 -20.82 -0.87 -13.45
N ALA A 110 -19.92 -1.68 -14.01
CA ALA A 110 -19.99 -2.09 -15.42
C ALA A 110 -21.29 -2.85 -15.73
N ARG A 111 -21.74 -3.74 -14.84
CA ARG A 111 -23.02 -4.45 -14.98
C ARG A 111 -24.22 -3.51 -14.92
N GLN A 112 -24.20 -2.49 -14.07
CA GLN A 112 -25.26 -1.49 -14.00
C GLN A 112 -25.32 -0.65 -15.28
N VAL A 113 -24.18 -0.16 -15.78
CA VAL A 113 -24.10 0.58 -17.04
C VAL A 113 -24.61 -0.26 -18.21
N ALA A 114 -24.18 -1.52 -18.31
CA ALA A 114 -24.63 -2.43 -19.38
C ALA A 114 -26.14 -2.71 -19.31
N LYS A 115 -26.74 -2.77 -18.11
CA LYS A 115 -28.19 -2.93 -17.96
C LYS A 115 -28.94 -1.69 -18.46
N VAL A 116 -28.48 -0.50 -18.09
CA VAL A 116 -29.08 0.77 -18.54
C VAL A 116 -29.00 0.88 -20.06
N ALA A 117 -27.82 0.66 -20.64
CA ALA A 117 -27.62 0.70 -22.09
C ALA A 117 -28.52 -0.31 -22.84
N LYS A 118 -28.75 -1.51 -22.29
CA LYS A 118 -29.68 -2.49 -22.88
C LYS A 118 -31.13 -2.02 -22.85
N VAL A 119 -31.57 -1.37 -21.77
CA VAL A 119 -32.92 -0.82 -21.66
C VAL A 119 -33.09 0.32 -22.65
N GLU A 120 -32.15 1.27 -22.67
CA GLU A 120 -32.16 2.39 -23.61
C GLU A 120 -32.19 1.92 -25.07
N GLN A 121 -31.36 0.93 -25.42
CA GLN A 121 -31.36 0.34 -26.76
C GLN A 121 -32.72 -0.27 -27.14
N ALA A 122 -33.34 -1.02 -26.23
CA ALA A 122 -34.66 -1.61 -26.48
C ALA A 122 -35.75 -0.55 -26.69
N GLU A 123 -35.70 0.56 -25.94
CA GLU A 123 -36.62 1.69 -26.12
C GLU A 123 -36.40 2.40 -27.47
N PHE A 124 -35.15 2.59 -27.88
CA PHE A 124 -34.82 3.15 -29.20
C PHE A 124 -35.30 2.25 -30.34
N ASP A 125 -35.10 0.94 -30.22
CA ASP A 125 -35.53 -0.04 -31.22
C ASP A 125 -37.07 -0.04 -31.35
N GLU A 126 -37.80 0.03 -30.23
CA GLU A 126 -39.26 0.12 -30.22
C GLU A 126 -39.75 1.41 -30.92
N GLN A 127 -39.11 2.56 -30.65
CA GLN A 127 -39.43 3.81 -31.32
C GLN A 127 -39.14 3.75 -32.83
N GLY A 128 -38.06 3.09 -33.24
CA GLY A 128 -37.71 2.86 -34.63
C GLY A 128 -38.78 2.04 -35.36
N LEU A 129 -39.21 0.92 -34.76
CA LEU A 129 -40.28 0.08 -35.27
C LEU A 129 -41.59 0.86 -35.41
N ARG A 130 -42.01 1.60 -34.37
CA ARG A 130 -43.23 2.42 -34.42
C ARG A 130 -43.20 3.46 -35.54
N ARG A 131 -42.06 4.14 -35.74
CA ARG A 131 -41.89 5.12 -36.83
C ARG A 131 -41.92 4.47 -38.21
N SER A 132 -41.31 3.28 -38.37
CA SER A 132 -41.37 2.54 -39.63
C SER A 132 -42.81 2.12 -39.95
N SER A 133 -43.51 1.50 -39.00
CA SER A 133 -44.90 1.08 -39.17
C SER A 133 -45.84 2.25 -39.49
N GLN A 134 -45.62 3.43 -38.89
CA GLN A 134 -46.36 4.64 -39.23
C GLN A 134 -46.08 5.12 -40.66
N ARG A 135 -44.81 5.09 -41.10
CA ARG A 135 -44.45 5.43 -42.49
C ARG A 135 -45.09 4.47 -43.47
N ASP A 136 -45.02 3.17 -43.23
CA ASP A 136 -45.61 2.15 -44.11
C ASP A 136 -47.13 2.32 -44.19
N ALA A 137 -47.81 2.57 -43.07
CA ALA A 137 -49.25 2.86 -43.03
C ALA A 137 -49.62 4.15 -43.77
N SER A 138 -48.78 5.18 -43.70
CA SER A 138 -48.98 6.44 -44.44
C SER A 138 -48.69 6.35 -45.94
N GLN A 139 -47.81 5.42 -46.36
CA GLN A 139 -47.51 5.17 -47.77
C GLN A 139 -48.50 4.20 -48.44
N HIS A 140 -49.19 3.36 -47.67
CA HIS A 140 -50.26 2.47 -48.15
C HIS A 140 -51.61 2.74 -47.45
N PRO A 141 -52.25 3.90 -47.67
CA PRO A 141 -53.64 4.09 -47.28
C PRO A 141 -54.48 3.17 -48.18
N GLN A 142 -54.91 2.03 -47.63
CA GLN A 142 -55.55 0.93 -48.35
C GLN A 142 -56.55 1.40 -49.41
N ARG A 143 -56.42 0.80 -50.60
CA ARG A 143 -57.51 0.47 -51.53
C ARG A 143 -58.73 0.04 -50.71
N LYS A 144 -59.64 0.97 -50.44
CA LYS A 144 -60.97 0.66 -49.89
C LYS A 144 -61.93 0.58 -51.06
N ARG A 145 -62.37 -0.65 -51.30
CA ARG A 145 -63.47 -1.12 -52.17
C ARG A 145 -63.17 -1.17 -53.66
#